data_AF-A0A4V2EL07-F1
#
_entry.id   AF-A0A4V2EL07-F1
#
_cell.length_a   1.000
_cell.length_b   1.000
_cell.length_c   1.000
_cell.angle_alpha   90.00
_cell.angle_beta   90.00
_cell.angle_gamma   90.00
#
_symmetry.space_group_name_H-M   'P 1'
#
loop_
_entity.id
_entity.type
_entity.pdbx_description
1 polymer ?
#
loop_
_entity_poly.entity_id
_entity_poly.type
_entity_poly.pdbx_seq_one_letter_code
_entity_poly.pdbx_strand_id
1 'polypeptide(L)'
;MRKLATAVAVMALAAPLPASAAGASVAVSPATADPEYATVLTLRGSGFQSISKAYGGVYVFFGWVADGAWRPSQGGSAGATYRYVQDSEAKDNNGFQRFVAFPGSDTESAANGGVVAADGTWSTQLVVPGARFRTADRDGNVVDVDCTKVRCGVITIGAHGVVNTTNETFTPVSFAVPRQAAPAAPPTSATPSSSTAAPTTSATPLPPPPPPPPPAQPPVAPVAAPEPESTPGWVPVAAASGGGVLLAAGAGTLLWLRRRRNLGGTDE
;
A
#
# COMPACT_ATOMS: atom_id res chain seq x y z
N MET A 1 -45.17 -66.24 -10.05
CA MET A 1 -44.24 -65.96 -8.93
C MET A 1 -43.35 -64.79 -9.34
N ARG A 2 -43.55 -63.60 -8.74
CA ARG A 2 -42.83 -62.36 -9.07
C ARG A 2 -41.42 -62.39 -8.48
N LYS A 3 -40.39 -62.20 -9.31
CA LYS A 3 -39.00 -62.00 -8.87
C LYS A 3 -38.82 -60.54 -8.44
N LEU A 4 -38.54 -60.29 -7.15
CA LEU A 4 -38.12 -58.97 -6.67
C LEU A 4 -36.64 -58.76 -7.06
N ALA A 5 -36.36 -57.68 -7.78
CA ALA A 5 -35.01 -57.20 -8.02
C ALA A 5 -34.67 -56.16 -6.95
N THR A 6 -33.68 -56.46 -6.11
CA THR A 6 -33.17 -55.55 -5.08
C THR A 6 -32.18 -54.58 -5.74
N ALA A 7 -32.54 -53.29 -5.81
CA ALA A 7 -31.62 -52.25 -6.24
C ALA A 7 -30.74 -51.81 -5.06
N VAL A 8 -29.43 -52.03 -5.18
CA VAL A 8 -28.43 -51.49 -4.25
C VAL A 8 -28.10 -50.07 -4.69
N ALA A 9 -28.54 -49.08 -3.91
CA ALA A 9 -28.15 -47.69 -4.11
C ALA A 9 -26.77 -47.45 -3.49
N VAL A 10 -25.76 -47.19 -4.33
CA VAL A 10 -24.44 -46.74 -3.90
C VAL A 10 -24.53 -45.25 -3.58
N MET A 11 -24.54 -44.89 -2.29
CA MET A 11 -24.33 -43.52 -1.84
C MET A 11 -22.85 -43.17 -1.97
N ALA A 12 -22.52 -42.30 -2.94
CA ALA A 12 -21.21 -41.68 -3.01
C ALA A 12 -21.08 -40.64 -1.89
N LEU A 13 -20.26 -40.93 -0.88
CA LEU A 13 -19.83 -39.92 0.10
C LEU A 13 -18.92 -38.91 -0.60
N ALA A 14 -19.43 -37.71 -0.85
CA ALA A 14 -18.60 -36.56 -1.18
C ALA A 14 -17.82 -36.14 0.07
N ALA A 15 -16.55 -36.53 0.18
CA ALA A 15 -15.66 -36.00 1.20
C ALA A 15 -15.44 -34.50 0.94
N PRO A 16 -15.59 -33.61 1.94
CA PRO A 16 -15.23 -32.21 1.78
C PRO A 16 -13.72 -32.14 1.51
N LEU A 17 -13.33 -31.52 0.41
CA LEU A 17 -11.94 -31.14 0.19
C LEU A 17 -11.52 -30.22 1.34
N PRO A 18 -10.31 -30.37 1.90
CA PRO A 18 -9.82 -29.42 2.89
C PRO A 18 -9.80 -28.03 2.25
N ALA A 19 -10.57 -27.10 2.80
CA ALA A 19 -10.37 -25.70 2.54
C ALA A 19 -8.97 -25.36 3.08
N SER A 20 -7.97 -25.31 2.20
CA SER A 20 -6.71 -24.65 2.54
C SER A 20 -7.11 -23.27 3.07
N ALA A 21 -6.79 -22.98 4.33
CA ALA A 21 -6.87 -21.64 4.86
C ALA A 21 -5.94 -20.80 3.98
N ALA A 22 -6.50 -20.17 2.95
CA ALA A 22 -5.76 -19.27 2.11
C ALA A 22 -5.25 -18.17 3.06
N GLY A 23 -3.93 -18.09 3.23
CA GLY A 23 -3.32 -17.00 3.98
C GLY A 23 -3.70 -15.65 3.37
N ALA A 24 -3.34 -14.56 4.05
CA ALA A 24 -3.62 -13.22 3.54
C ALA A 24 -3.13 -13.03 2.10
N SER A 25 -3.96 -12.39 1.28
CA SER A 25 -3.66 -12.14 -0.14
C SER A 25 -4.21 -10.79 -0.58
N VAL A 26 -3.54 -10.16 -1.55
CA VAL A 26 -3.97 -8.88 -2.13
C VAL A 26 -4.27 -9.08 -3.61
N ALA A 27 -5.49 -8.79 -4.02
CA ALA A 27 -5.85 -8.65 -5.42
C ALA A 27 -5.55 -7.23 -5.90
N VAL A 28 -4.96 -7.11 -7.08
CA VAL A 28 -4.50 -5.84 -7.67
C VAL A 28 -5.24 -5.59 -8.99
N SER A 29 -5.77 -4.38 -9.17
CA SER A 29 -6.41 -3.96 -10.41
C SER A 29 -6.02 -2.51 -10.75
N PRO A 30 -5.57 -2.20 -11.98
CA PRO A 30 -5.28 -3.14 -13.07
C PRO A 30 -4.16 -4.12 -12.70
N ALA A 31 -4.07 -5.25 -13.43
CA ALA A 31 -3.03 -6.25 -13.20
C ALA A 31 -1.61 -5.77 -13.62
N THR A 32 -1.53 -4.68 -14.37
CA THR A 32 -0.28 -4.06 -14.84
C THR A 32 -0.24 -2.57 -14.51
N ALA A 33 0.94 -2.05 -14.18
CA ALA A 33 1.20 -0.62 -14.06
C ALA A 33 1.93 -0.08 -15.31
N ASP A 34 1.75 1.19 -15.62
CA ASP A 34 2.52 1.89 -16.64
C ASP A 34 4.00 2.01 -16.21
N PRO A 35 4.99 1.73 -17.09
CA PRO A 35 6.39 1.77 -16.70
C PRO A 35 6.94 3.20 -16.53
N GLU A 36 6.34 4.19 -17.19
CA GLU A 36 6.85 5.57 -17.26
C GLU A 36 5.99 6.55 -16.44
N TYR A 37 4.70 6.28 -16.29
CA TYR A 37 3.74 7.19 -15.68
C TYR A 37 3.08 6.61 -14.42
N ALA A 38 2.61 7.52 -13.57
CA ALA A 38 1.92 7.13 -12.35
C ALA A 38 0.63 6.35 -12.66
N THR A 39 0.47 5.19 -12.05
CA THR A 39 -0.71 4.33 -12.14
C THR A 39 -1.38 4.22 -10.77
N VAL A 40 -2.68 4.46 -10.70
CA VAL A 40 -3.48 4.20 -9.49
C VAL A 40 -3.99 2.76 -9.52
N LEU A 41 -3.57 1.96 -8.55
CA LEU A 41 -4.03 0.60 -8.35
C LEU A 41 -5.16 0.57 -7.33
N THR A 42 -6.25 -0.13 -7.64
CA THR A 42 -7.22 -0.59 -6.64
C THR A 42 -6.74 -1.90 -6.06
N LEU A 43 -6.62 -1.94 -4.74
CA LEU A 43 -6.19 -3.09 -3.96
C LEU A 43 -7.36 -3.63 -3.15
N ARG A 44 -7.49 -4.96 -3.11
CA ARG A 44 -8.44 -5.66 -2.25
C ARG A 44 -7.71 -6.74 -1.48
N GLY A 45 -7.64 -6.60 -0.16
CA GLY A 45 -7.09 -7.61 0.73
C GLY A 45 -8.16 -8.58 1.22
N SER A 46 -7.78 -9.85 1.40
CA SER A 46 -8.59 -10.89 2.03
C SER A 46 -7.72 -11.80 2.90
N GLY A 47 -8.31 -12.42 3.92
CA GLY A 47 -7.58 -13.34 4.82
C GLY A 47 -6.61 -12.65 5.78
N PHE A 48 -6.67 -11.32 5.92
CA PHE A 48 -5.86 -10.58 6.89
C PHE A 48 -6.41 -10.78 8.30
N GLN A 49 -5.52 -10.79 9.28
CA GLN A 49 -5.92 -10.72 10.67
C GLN A 49 -6.59 -9.37 10.94
N SER A 50 -7.73 -9.38 11.63
CA SER A 50 -8.40 -8.20 12.15
C SER A 50 -8.60 -8.36 13.65
N ILE A 51 -7.99 -7.49 14.45
CA ILE A 51 -8.07 -7.58 15.92
C ILE A 51 -8.71 -6.30 16.44
N SER A 52 -9.92 -6.41 16.98
CA SER A 52 -10.62 -5.23 17.51
C SER A 52 -9.81 -4.56 18.63
N LYS A 53 -9.68 -3.23 18.52
CA LYS A 53 -8.97 -2.34 19.44
C LYS A 53 -7.48 -2.63 19.62
N ALA A 54 -6.89 -3.48 18.79
CA ALA A 54 -5.45 -3.68 18.81
C ALA A 54 -4.74 -2.48 18.19
N TYR A 55 -3.54 -2.21 18.68
CA TYR A 55 -2.68 -1.15 18.15
C TYR A 55 -2.28 -1.44 16.70
N GLY A 56 -2.35 -0.41 15.85
CA GLY A 56 -1.86 -0.46 14.48
C GLY A 56 -2.84 -1.09 13.49
N GLY A 57 -2.33 -2.01 12.67
CA GLY A 57 -3.02 -2.55 11.50
C GLY A 57 -2.04 -3.03 10.44
N VAL A 58 -2.29 -2.66 9.19
CA VAL A 58 -1.52 -3.07 8.00
C VAL A 58 -1.01 -1.85 7.28
N TYR A 59 0.30 -1.77 7.06
CA TYR A 59 0.85 -0.88 6.05
C TYR A 59 0.86 -1.55 4.69
N VAL A 60 0.53 -0.78 3.66
CA VAL A 60 0.52 -1.22 2.26
C VAL A 60 1.38 -0.27 1.44
N PHE A 61 2.34 -0.85 0.70
CA PHE A 61 3.34 -0.11 -0.06
C PHE A 61 3.52 -0.69 -1.46
N PHE A 62 4.07 0.11 -2.38
CA PHE A 62 4.66 -0.41 -3.60
C PHE A 62 6.19 -0.38 -3.48
N GLY A 63 6.85 -1.48 -3.83
CA GLY A 63 8.29 -1.56 -3.66
C GLY A 63 8.94 -2.87 -4.09
N TRP A 64 10.22 -2.97 -3.79
CA TRP A 64 11.06 -4.15 -4.01
C TRP A 64 11.20 -4.97 -2.74
N VAL A 65 11.34 -6.28 -2.90
CA VAL A 65 11.74 -7.21 -1.84
C VAL A 65 12.94 -8.03 -2.32
N ALA A 66 13.86 -8.31 -1.41
CA ALA A 66 14.95 -9.24 -1.62
C ALA A 66 14.41 -10.65 -1.87
N ASP A 67 15.20 -11.46 -2.55
CA ASP A 67 14.95 -12.89 -2.61
C ASP A 67 15.21 -13.53 -1.24
N GLY A 68 14.32 -14.45 -0.84
CA GLY A 68 14.36 -15.07 0.49
C GLY A 68 13.59 -14.28 1.56
N ALA A 69 14.12 -14.25 2.78
CA ALA A 69 13.47 -13.71 3.97
C ALA A 69 13.46 -12.17 3.99
N TRP A 70 12.55 -11.56 3.23
CA TRP A 70 12.38 -10.10 3.23
C TRP A 70 11.47 -9.60 4.37
N ARG A 71 10.60 -10.47 4.88
CA ARG A 71 9.53 -10.16 5.82
C ARG A 71 10.08 -9.75 7.18
N PRO A 72 9.49 -8.74 7.86
CA PRO A 72 9.85 -8.41 9.23
C PRO A 72 9.80 -9.61 10.19
N SER A 73 8.76 -10.45 10.09
CA SER A 73 8.66 -11.69 10.87
C SER A 73 9.75 -12.72 10.65
N GLN A 74 10.55 -12.56 9.59
CA GLN A 74 11.67 -13.43 9.25
C GLN A 74 13.02 -12.70 9.35
N GLY A 75 13.07 -11.58 10.07
CA GLY A 75 14.28 -10.79 10.30
C GLY A 75 14.59 -9.77 9.21
N GLY A 76 13.70 -9.58 8.24
CA GLY A 76 13.83 -8.56 7.22
C GLY A 76 13.60 -7.13 7.73
N SER A 77 14.14 -6.14 7.04
CA SER A 77 14.10 -4.74 7.43
C SER A 77 14.03 -3.78 6.24
N ALA A 78 13.34 -2.66 6.46
CA ALA A 78 13.22 -1.58 5.48
C ALA A 78 14.61 -0.99 5.18
N GLY A 79 14.89 -0.73 3.91
CA GLY A 79 16.18 -0.22 3.44
C GLY A 79 17.22 -1.31 3.18
N ALA A 80 17.02 -2.54 3.66
CA ALA A 80 17.97 -3.65 3.44
C ALA A 80 17.34 -4.79 2.63
N THR A 81 16.30 -5.42 3.15
CA THR A 81 15.66 -6.59 2.51
C THR A 81 14.33 -6.26 1.84
N TYR A 82 13.78 -5.08 2.10
CA TYR A 82 12.72 -4.50 1.28
C TYR A 82 12.88 -2.99 1.22
N ARG A 83 12.40 -2.39 0.13
CA ARG A 83 12.41 -0.94 -0.09
C ARG A 83 11.11 -0.55 -0.77
N TYR A 84 10.58 0.62 -0.45
CA TYR A 84 9.32 1.10 -1.02
C TYR A 84 9.42 2.57 -1.41
N VAL A 85 8.46 3.01 -2.20
CA VAL A 85 8.32 4.41 -2.60
C VAL A 85 8.03 5.25 -1.35
N GLN A 86 8.90 6.21 -1.06
CA GLN A 86 8.73 7.09 0.10
C GLN A 86 7.58 8.07 -0.15
N ASP A 87 6.91 8.45 0.93
CA ASP A 87 5.79 9.40 0.95
C ASP A 87 5.77 10.11 2.30
N SER A 88 4.94 11.14 2.42
CA SER A 88 4.61 11.71 3.73
C SER A 88 3.86 10.69 4.59
N GLU A 89 4.14 10.69 5.89
CA GLU A 89 3.38 9.91 6.90
C GLU A 89 2.02 10.57 7.22
N ALA A 90 1.77 11.78 6.70
CA ALA A 90 0.48 12.46 6.85
C ALA A 90 -0.66 11.67 6.19
N LYS A 91 -1.88 11.91 6.68
CA LYS A 91 -3.09 11.23 6.17
C LYS A 91 -3.33 11.53 4.69
N ASP A 92 -3.07 12.77 4.28
CA ASP A 92 -3.21 13.34 2.94
C ASP A 92 -1.91 13.23 2.10
N ASN A 93 -1.28 12.05 2.12
CA ASN A 93 -0.07 11.80 1.35
C ASN A 93 -0.33 11.63 -0.17
N ASN A 94 0.75 11.55 -0.96
CA ASN A 94 0.66 11.49 -2.42
C ASN A 94 0.09 10.18 -2.95
N GLY A 95 0.02 9.17 -2.09
CA GLY A 95 -0.66 7.93 -2.38
C GLY A 95 0.24 6.71 -2.52
N PHE A 96 1.53 6.87 -2.26
CA PHE A 96 2.51 5.80 -2.38
C PHE A 96 2.54 4.88 -1.15
N GLN A 97 1.92 5.31 -0.05
CA GLN A 97 1.79 4.53 1.18
C GLN A 97 0.36 4.58 1.73
N ARG A 98 -0.11 3.45 2.24
CA ARG A 98 -1.43 3.34 2.88
C ARG A 98 -1.31 2.69 4.24
N PHE A 99 -2.08 3.23 5.18
CA PHE A 99 -2.32 2.61 6.47
C PHE A 99 -3.77 2.16 6.59
N VAL A 100 -3.97 0.85 6.69
CA VAL A 100 -5.27 0.21 6.96
C VAL A 100 -5.30 -0.19 8.43
N ALA A 101 -6.08 0.50 9.25
CA ALA A 101 -6.09 0.26 10.70
C ALA A 101 -6.86 -1.00 11.09
N PHE A 102 -6.55 -1.56 12.25
CA PHE A 102 -7.47 -2.47 12.92
C PHE A 102 -8.70 -1.72 13.46
N PRO A 103 -9.86 -2.40 13.57
CA PRO A 103 -11.11 -1.74 13.94
C PRO A 103 -11.09 -1.30 15.41
N GLY A 104 -11.19 0.00 15.66
CA GLY A 104 -11.13 0.61 16.98
C GLY A 104 -9.71 0.82 17.51
N SER A 105 -8.68 0.76 16.67
CA SER A 105 -7.28 1.04 17.06
C SER A 105 -7.11 2.49 17.51
N ASP A 106 -6.28 2.74 18.52
CA ASP A 106 -5.92 4.11 18.93
C ASP A 106 -5.17 4.89 17.83
N THR A 107 -4.63 4.20 16.81
CA THR A 107 -4.01 4.83 15.64
C THR A 107 -4.97 5.02 14.47
N GLU A 108 -6.21 4.53 14.55
CA GLU A 108 -7.18 4.52 13.44
C GLU A 108 -7.43 5.90 12.82
N SER A 109 -7.35 6.97 13.63
CA SER A 109 -7.51 8.35 13.16
C SER A 109 -6.52 8.72 12.05
N ALA A 110 -5.32 8.15 12.05
CA ALA A 110 -4.29 8.33 11.04
C ALA A 110 -4.49 7.48 9.78
N ALA A 111 -5.44 6.54 9.77
CA ALA A 111 -5.67 5.65 8.65
C ALA A 111 -6.14 6.42 7.41
N ASN A 112 -5.38 6.25 6.31
CA ASN A 112 -5.72 6.74 4.98
C ASN A 112 -5.98 5.62 3.97
N GLY A 113 -5.87 4.36 4.42
CA GLY A 113 -6.18 3.15 3.67
C GLY A 113 -7.50 2.48 4.04
N GLY A 114 -8.19 2.97 5.07
CA GLY A 114 -9.42 2.39 5.60
C GLY A 114 -9.18 1.55 6.86
N VAL A 115 -10.10 0.64 7.15
CA VAL A 115 -10.08 -0.25 8.32
C VAL A 115 -10.21 -1.69 7.86
N VAL A 116 -9.46 -2.60 8.45
CA VAL A 116 -9.60 -4.04 8.21
C VAL A 116 -10.94 -4.49 8.80
N ALA A 117 -11.84 -4.99 7.96
CA ALA A 117 -13.12 -5.51 8.39
C ALA A 117 -12.94 -6.74 9.30
N ALA A 118 -13.97 -7.10 10.06
CA ALA A 118 -13.92 -8.22 11.00
C ALA A 118 -13.63 -9.57 10.32
N ASP A 119 -13.99 -9.71 9.04
CA ASP A 119 -13.73 -10.89 8.21
C ASP A 119 -12.32 -10.90 7.57
N GLY A 120 -11.49 -9.91 7.88
CA GLY A 120 -10.13 -9.81 7.35
C GLY A 120 -10.05 -9.21 5.94
N THR A 121 -11.14 -8.61 5.45
CA THR A 121 -11.13 -7.90 4.16
C THR A 121 -10.82 -6.41 4.32
N TRP A 122 -10.24 -5.81 3.28
CA TRP A 122 -10.06 -4.36 3.17
C TRP A 122 -9.92 -3.96 1.70
N SER A 123 -10.11 -2.67 1.39
CA SER A 123 -9.91 -2.13 0.04
C SER A 123 -9.30 -0.74 0.13
N THR A 124 -8.32 -0.45 -0.73
CA THR A 124 -7.74 0.90 -0.84
C THR A 124 -7.24 1.18 -2.25
N GLN A 125 -6.79 2.41 -2.50
CA GLN A 125 -6.07 2.79 -3.71
C GLN A 125 -4.60 3.03 -3.38
N LEU A 126 -3.68 2.57 -4.23
CA LEU A 126 -2.24 2.80 -4.07
C LEU A 126 -1.66 3.34 -5.38
N VAL A 127 -0.87 4.39 -5.30
CA VAL A 127 -0.21 4.97 -6.47
C VAL A 127 1.13 4.26 -6.69
N VAL A 128 1.39 3.83 -7.92
CA VAL A 128 2.69 3.34 -8.39
C VAL A 128 3.26 4.44 -9.28
N PRO A 129 4.42 5.06 -8.95
CA PRO A 129 4.94 6.20 -9.71
C PRO A 129 5.47 5.83 -11.10
N GLY A 130 5.74 4.55 -11.33
CA GLY A 130 6.33 3.98 -12.54
C GLY A 130 7.21 2.78 -12.19
N ALA A 131 7.91 2.23 -13.17
CA ALA A 131 8.79 1.08 -12.99
C ALA A 131 10.07 1.43 -12.21
N ARG A 132 10.38 2.73 -12.07
CA ARG A 132 11.60 3.25 -11.47
C ARG A 132 11.26 4.25 -10.39
N PHE A 133 11.92 4.15 -9.24
CA PHE A 133 11.76 5.14 -8.18
C PHE A 133 13.03 5.28 -7.35
N ARG A 134 13.16 6.44 -6.70
CA ARG A 134 14.17 6.68 -5.67
C ARG A 134 13.57 6.46 -4.30
N THR A 135 14.37 5.91 -3.40
CA THR A 135 14.03 5.76 -1.99
C THR A 135 15.29 6.03 -1.17
N ALA A 136 15.12 6.44 0.08
CA ALA A 136 16.23 6.61 1.01
C ALA A 136 16.16 5.54 2.11
N ASP A 137 17.31 5.08 2.57
CA ASP A 137 17.38 4.34 3.83
C ASP A 137 17.31 5.28 5.05
N ARG A 138 17.41 4.72 6.25
CA ARG A 138 17.34 5.48 7.51
C ARG A 138 18.51 6.44 7.72
N ASP A 139 19.65 6.20 7.05
CA ASP A 139 20.83 7.05 7.12
C ASP A 139 20.79 8.16 6.07
N GLY A 140 19.72 8.21 5.26
CA GLY A 140 19.52 9.19 4.20
C GLY A 140 20.20 8.83 2.88
N ASN A 141 20.75 7.61 2.74
CA ASN A 141 21.37 7.20 1.48
C ASN A 141 20.28 6.93 0.45
N VAL A 142 20.33 7.65 -0.66
CA VAL A 142 19.38 7.51 -1.76
C VAL A 142 19.80 6.34 -2.65
N VAL A 143 18.84 5.46 -2.96
CA VAL A 143 18.99 4.30 -3.84
C VAL A 143 17.92 4.35 -4.92
N ASP A 144 18.32 4.13 -6.17
CA ASP A 144 17.40 3.91 -7.28
C ASP A 144 16.97 2.44 -7.33
N VAL A 145 15.66 2.20 -7.41
CA VAL A 145 15.08 0.86 -7.63
C VAL A 145 14.60 0.75 -9.07
N ASP A 146 14.97 -0.36 -9.70
CA ASP A 146 14.66 -0.71 -11.08
C ASP A 146 13.77 -1.96 -11.15
N CYS A 147 12.45 -1.78 -11.18
CA CYS A 147 11.50 -2.88 -11.21
C CYS A 147 11.46 -3.66 -12.52
N THR A 148 12.21 -3.25 -13.55
CA THR A 148 12.39 -4.07 -14.76
C THR A 148 13.58 -5.01 -14.65
N LYS A 149 14.41 -4.86 -13.60
CA LYS A 149 15.54 -5.74 -13.28
C LYS A 149 15.35 -6.52 -11.99
N VAL A 150 14.54 -6.00 -11.07
CA VAL A 150 14.24 -6.65 -9.79
C VAL A 150 12.74 -6.88 -9.62
N ARG A 151 12.37 -7.78 -8.70
CA ARG A 151 10.97 -8.08 -8.44
C ARG A 151 10.35 -7.00 -7.54
N CYS A 152 9.45 -6.21 -8.12
CA CYS A 152 8.63 -5.25 -7.39
C CYS A 152 7.17 -5.69 -7.30
N GLY A 153 6.46 -5.12 -6.34
CA GLY A 153 5.06 -5.44 -6.09
C GLY A 153 4.47 -4.67 -4.92
N VAL A 154 3.23 -5.02 -4.60
CA VAL A 154 2.54 -4.56 -3.41
C VAL A 154 3.05 -5.35 -2.21
N ILE A 155 3.56 -4.64 -1.22
CA ILE A 155 4.05 -5.17 0.05
C ILE A 155 3.01 -4.85 1.12
N THR A 156 2.64 -5.82 1.94
CA THR A 156 1.97 -5.56 3.21
C THR A 156 2.86 -5.98 4.37
N ILE A 157 2.85 -5.20 5.44
CA ILE A 157 3.51 -5.53 6.72
C ILE A 157 2.66 -5.00 7.88
N GLY A 158 2.93 -5.46 9.10
CA GLY A 158 2.28 -4.88 10.27
C GLY A 158 2.66 -3.41 10.47
N ALA A 159 1.66 -2.59 10.81
CA ALA A 159 1.83 -1.15 10.95
C ALA A 159 2.54 -0.76 12.26
N HIS A 160 3.16 0.42 12.27
CA HIS A 160 3.81 1.03 13.44
C HIS A 160 4.83 0.10 14.14
N GLY A 161 5.56 -0.70 13.37
CA GLY A 161 6.60 -1.59 13.87
C GLY A 161 6.11 -2.92 14.45
N VAL A 162 4.80 -3.21 14.39
CA VAL A 162 4.26 -4.51 14.80
C VAL A 162 4.70 -5.58 13.80
N VAL A 163 5.43 -6.58 14.28
CA VAL A 163 5.74 -7.78 13.49
C VAL A 163 4.50 -8.68 13.45
N ASN A 164 3.99 -8.99 12.25
CA ASN A 164 2.78 -9.77 12.10
C ASN A 164 2.83 -10.64 10.85
N THR A 165 3.25 -11.90 11.02
CA THR A 165 3.31 -12.88 9.93
C THR A 165 1.99 -13.01 9.18
N THR A 166 0.84 -12.96 9.85
CA THR A 166 -0.46 -13.14 9.20
C THR A 166 -0.80 -12.00 8.24
N ASN A 167 -0.26 -10.79 8.46
CA ASN A 167 -0.56 -9.60 7.66
C ASN A 167 0.58 -9.21 6.70
N GLU A 168 1.62 -10.03 6.61
CA GLU A 168 2.75 -9.80 5.72
C GLU A 168 2.57 -10.55 4.40
N THR A 169 2.46 -9.81 3.30
CA THR A 169 2.23 -10.38 1.97
C THR A 169 3.08 -9.65 0.93
N PHE A 170 3.34 -10.33 -0.19
CA PHE A 170 3.93 -9.70 -1.36
C PHE A 170 3.17 -10.14 -2.60
N THR A 171 2.63 -9.17 -3.34
CA THR A 171 1.92 -9.42 -4.60
C THR A 171 2.69 -8.74 -5.73
N PRO A 172 3.34 -9.50 -6.63
CA PRO A 172 4.08 -8.93 -7.75
C PRO A 172 3.21 -8.02 -8.62
N VAL A 173 3.80 -6.94 -9.12
CA VAL A 173 3.17 -6.06 -10.12
C VAL A 173 4.03 -6.08 -11.38
N SER A 174 3.41 -6.42 -12.50
CA SER A 174 4.04 -6.33 -13.81
C SER A 174 3.86 -4.95 -14.44
N PHE A 175 4.80 -4.57 -15.30
CA PHE A 175 4.75 -3.30 -16.03
C PHE A 175 4.42 -3.53 -17.49
N ALA A 176 3.48 -2.76 -18.02
CA ALA A 176 3.11 -2.77 -19.42
C ALA A 176 2.47 -1.43 -19.80
N VAL A 177 2.78 -0.94 -21.00
CA VAL A 177 2.11 0.22 -21.56
C VAL A 177 0.61 -0.10 -21.70
N PRO A 178 -0.30 0.69 -21.11
CA PRO A 178 -1.73 0.49 -21.25
C PRO A 178 -2.10 0.44 -22.74
N ARG A 179 -2.67 -0.68 -23.19
CA ARG A 179 -3.26 -0.72 -24.53
C ARG A 179 -4.47 0.21 -24.52
N GLN A 180 -4.39 1.32 -25.24
CA GLN A 180 -5.59 2.07 -25.61
C GLN A 180 -6.55 1.09 -26.30
N ALA A 181 -7.78 1.02 -25.79
CA ALA A 181 -8.83 0.33 -26.51
C ALA A 181 -8.91 0.96 -27.91
N ALA A 182 -8.74 0.14 -28.95
CA ALA A 182 -8.92 0.61 -30.31
C ALA A 182 -10.32 1.24 -30.39
N PRO A 183 -10.48 2.42 -31.01
CA PRO A 183 -11.79 2.99 -31.27
C PRO A 183 -12.68 1.91 -31.87
N ALA A 184 -13.90 1.75 -31.33
CA ALA A 184 -14.86 0.82 -31.92
C ALA A 184 -14.97 1.15 -33.41
N ALA A 185 -14.71 0.15 -34.26
CA ALA A 185 -14.85 0.33 -35.70
C ALA A 185 -16.27 0.89 -35.97
N PRO A 186 -16.40 1.93 -36.80
CA PRO A 186 -17.72 2.42 -37.17
C PRO A 186 -18.55 1.25 -37.69
N PRO A 187 -19.85 1.17 -37.33
CA PRO A 187 -20.70 0.09 -37.81
C PRO A 187 -20.59 0.04 -39.33
N THR A 188 -20.17 -1.11 -39.85
CA THR A 188 -20.17 -1.32 -41.30
C THR A 188 -21.61 -1.24 -41.73
N SER A 189 -21.97 -0.18 -42.46
CA SER A 189 -23.29 -0.04 -43.06
C SER A 189 -23.51 -1.24 -43.98
N ALA A 190 -24.25 -2.24 -43.48
CA ALA A 190 -24.83 -3.26 -44.33
C ALA A 190 -25.74 -2.53 -45.32
N THR A 191 -25.45 -2.67 -46.61
CA THR A 191 -26.33 -2.21 -47.69
C THR A 191 -27.71 -2.84 -47.46
N PRO A 192 -28.79 -2.05 -47.30
CA PRO A 192 -30.12 -2.63 -47.12
C PRO A 192 -30.53 -3.28 -48.44
N SER A 193 -30.72 -4.60 -48.42
CA SER A 193 -31.54 -5.26 -49.44
C SER A 193 -32.97 -4.77 -49.26
N SER A 194 -33.52 -4.19 -50.33
CA SER A 194 -34.88 -3.71 -50.43
C SER A 194 -35.87 -4.82 -50.10
N SER A 195 -36.55 -4.71 -48.96
CA SER A 195 -37.85 -5.33 -48.75
C SER A 195 -38.78 -4.27 -48.18
N THR A 196 -39.75 -3.89 -49.02
CA THR A 196 -40.81 -2.92 -48.72
C THR A 196 -41.66 -3.44 -47.57
N ALA A 197 -41.63 -2.75 -46.43
CA ALA A 197 -42.68 -2.77 -45.42
C ALA A 197 -42.92 -1.35 -44.90
N ALA A 198 -44.20 -0.99 -44.78
CA ALA A 198 -44.75 0.33 -44.54
C ALA A 198 -44.28 1.01 -43.22
N PRO A 199 -44.33 2.35 -43.13
CA PRO A 199 -43.85 3.07 -41.95
C PRO A 199 -44.89 3.00 -40.83
N THR A 200 -44.49 2.54 -39.64
CA THR A 200 -45.17 2.89 -38.39
C THR A 200 -44.25 3.84 -37.64
N THR A 201 -44.66 5.10 -37.58
CA THR A 201 -44.01 6.15 -36.80
C THR A 201 -44.06 5.82 -35.32
N SER A 202 -42.91 5.54 -34.72
CA SER A 202 -42.72 5.62 -33.27
C SER A 202 -41.53 6.54 -33.03
N ALA A 203 -41.85 7.77 -32.64
CA ALA A 203 -40.88 8.80 -32.31
C ALA A 203 -40.05 8.35 -31.09
N THR A 204 -38.74 8.24 -31.30
CA THR A 204 -37.78 8.15 -30.20
C THR A 204 -37.66 9.56 -29.59
N PRO A 205 -37.87 9.76 -28.28
CA PRO A 205 -37.69 11.07 -27.66
C PRO A 205 -36.23 11.51 -27.78
N LEU A 206 -36.03 12.75 -28.20
CA LEU A 206 -34.72 13.41 -28.20
C LEU A 206 -34.17 13.43 -26.75
N PRO A 207 -32.89 13.11 -26.53
CA PRO A 207 -32.30 13.31 -25.21
C PRO A 207 -32.40 14.80 -24.82
N PRO A 208 -32.70 15.11 -23.54
CA PRO A 208 -32.78 16.49 -23.10
C PRO A 208 -31.43 17.19 -23.28
N PRO A 209 -31.43 18.51 -23.57
CA PRO A 209 -30.20 19.28 -23.65
C PRO A 209 -29.48 19.24 -22.29
N PRO A 210 -28.14 19.34 -22.29
CA PRO A 210 -27.37 19.44 -21.06
C PRO A 210 -27.83 20.68 -20.25
N PRO A 211 -27.78 20.62 -18.91
CA PRO A 211 -28.13 21.76 -18.07
C PRO A 211 -27.20 22.94 -18.38
N PRO A 212 -27.70 24.19 -18.28
CA PRO A 212 -26.87 25.36 -18.45
C PRO A 212 -25.74 25.36 -17.40
N PRO A 213 -24.56 25.93 -17.74
CA PRO A 213 -23.50 26.09 -16.76
C PRO A 213 -24.00 26.89 -15.55
N PRO A 214 -23.50 26.61 -14.34
CA PRO A 214 -23.81 27.40 -13.15
C PRO A 214 -23.53 28.89 -13.41
N PRO A 215 -24.31 29.81 -12.84
CA PRO A 215 -23.99 31.24 -12.87
C PRO A 215 -22.54 31.43 -12.42
N ALA A 216 -21.77 32.23 -13.17
CA ALA A 216 -20.45 32.66 -12.74
C ALA A 216 -20.59 33.27 -11.33
N GLN A 217 -19.95 32.63 -10.35
CA GLN A 217 -19.91 33.19 -9.01
C GLN A 217 -19.23 34.56 -9.09
N PRO A 218 -19.77 35.60 -8.43
CA PRO A 218 -19.06 36.86 -8.30
C PRO A 218 -17.69 36.58 -7.67
N PRO A 219 -16.64 37.32 -8.08
CA PRO A 219 -15.30 37.12 -7.53
C PRO A 219 -15.38 37.23 -6.00
N VAL A 220 -14.99 36.16 -5.32
CA VAL A 220 -14.80 36.17 -3.87
C VAL A 220 -13.67 37.17 -3.62
N ALA A 221 -14.01 38.28 -2.97
CA ALA A 221 -13.00 39.23 -2.51
C ALA A 221 -11.99 38.47 -1.62
N PRO A 222 -10.68 38.70 -1.77
CA PRO A 222 -9.70 38.05 -0.93
C PRO A 222 -10.02 38.36 0.53
N VAL A 223 -10.24 37.31 1.32
CA VAL A 223 -10.24 37.41 2.77
C VAL A 223 -8.86 37.92 3.15
N ALA A 224 -8.82 39.10 3.78
CA ALA A 224 -7.61 39.67 4.33
C ALA A 224 -6.96 38.63 5.26
N ALA A 225 -5.69 38.34 5.05
CA ALA A 225 -4.90 37.53 5.95
C ALA A 225 -4.98 38.15 7.36
N PRO A 226 -5.19 37.35 8.42
CA PRO A 226 -5.05 37.87 9.77
C PRO A 226 -3.61 38.36 9.96
N GLU A 227 -3.48 39.60 10.46
CA GLU A 227 -2.19 40.17 10.86
C GLU A 227 -1.51 39.24 11.89
N PRO A 228 -0.19 39.06 11.82
CA PRO A 228 0.52 38.28 12.82
C PRO A 228 0.42 38.98 14.17
N GLU A 229 -0.33 38.37 15.10
CA GLU A 229 -0.32 38.75 16.50
C GLU A 229 1.12 38.64 17.03
N SER A 230 1.61 39.76 17.53
CA SER A 230 2.90 39.95 18.16
C SER A 230 2.97 39.15 19.46
N THR A 231 3.52 37.95 19.42
CA THR A 231 3.87 37.21 20.63
C THR A 231 4.94 37.97 21.43
N PRO A 232 4.75 38.19 22.75
CA PRO A 232 5.71 38.87 23.61
C PRO A 232 7.05 38.13 23.67
N GLY A 233 8.14 38.88 23.48
CA GLY A 233 9.51 38.38 23.57
C GLY A 233 9.83 37.84 24.96
N TRP A 234 10.16 36.56 25.02
CA TRP A 234 10.86 35.97 26.15
C TRP A 234 12.36 36.11 25.88
N VAL A 235 12.96 37.01 26.64
CA VAL A 235 14.40 37.23 26.69
C VAL A 235 15.03 36.05 27.43
N PRO A 236 15.97 35.28 26.86
CA PRO A 236 16.79 34.40 27.68
C PRO A 236 17.82 35.28 28.42
N VAL A 237 17.58 35.45 29.72
CA VAL A 237 18.56 35.98 30.67
C VAL A 237 19.76 35.03 30.67
N ALA A 238 20.92 35.54 30.27
CA ALA A 238 22.20 34.88 30.44
C ALA A 238 22.53 34.82 31.95
N ALA A 239 22.14 33.73 32.61
CA ALA A 239 22.57 33.42 33.96
C ALA A 239 23.98 32.83 33.91
N ALA A 240 24.97 33.73 33.95
CA ALA A 240 26.32 33.39 34.36
C ALA A 240 26.27 32.92 35.83
N SER A 241 26.46 31.62 36.04
CA SER A 241 26.90 31.08 37.34
C SER A 241 27.98 30.06 37.08
N GLY A 242 29.22 30.53 37.22
CA GLY A 242 30.37 29.66 37.39
C GLY A 242 30.31 28.96 38.75
N GLY A 243 30.81 27.73 38.79
CA GLY A 243 30.91 26.93 40.03
C GLY A 243 31.05 25.47 39.65
N GLY A 244 32.27 24.95 39.75
CA GLY A 244 32.71 23.79 38.99
C GLY A 244 32.23 22.43 39.46
N VAL A 245 32.39 21.45 38.57
CA VAL A 245 32.71 20.06 38.91
C VAL A 245 33.67 19.53 37.85
N LEU A 246 34.93 19.41 38.26
CA LEU A 246 35.91 18.53 37.63
C LEU A 246 35.59 17.08 38.02
N LEU A 247 35.70 16.16 37.06
CA LEU A 247 36.21 14.79 37.14
C LEU A 247 35.34 13.69 36.48
N ALA A 248 36.06 12.83 35.77
CA ALA A 248 35.79 11.42 35.46
C ALA A 248 35.08 11.06 34.14
N ALA A 249 35.86 10.99 33.05
CA ALA A 249 35.64 10.01 31.98
C ALA A 249 36.96 9.69 31.24
N GLY A 250 37.83 8.89 31.87
CA GLY A 250 39.13 8.50 31.30
C GLY A 250 39.61 7.09 31.66
N ALA A 251 38.69 6.18 32.02
CA ALA A 251 39.06 4.84 32.49
C ALA A 251 38.65 3.67 31.56
N GLY A 252 37.78 3.89 30.57
CA GLY A 252 37.27 2.81 29.71
C GLY A 252 38.24 2.33 28.64
N THR A 253 39.07 3.22 28.09
CA THR A 253 39.94 2.93 26.94
C THR A 253 41.23 2.20 27.29
N LEU A 254 41.72 2.33 28.53
CA LEU A 254 42.96 1.66 28.98
C LEU A 254 42.76 0.17 29.30
N LEU A 255 41.56 -0.26 29.69
CA LEU A 255 41.27 -1.67 30.00
C LEU A 255 41.13 -2.54 28.73
N TRP A 256 40.67 -1.98 27.62
CA TRP A 256 40.52 -2.73 26.37
C TRP A 256 41.88 -2.96 25.65
N LEU A 257 42.78 -1.98 25.68
CA LEU A 257 44.12 -2.10 25.10
C LEU A 257 45.02 -3.09 25.85
N ARG A 258 44.80 -3.30 27.15
CA ARG A 258 45.58 -4.26 27.96
C ARG A 258 45.15 -5.72 27.73
N ARG A 259 43.90 -5.97 27.34
CA ARG A 259 43.37 -7.32 27.09
C ARG A 259 43.79 -7.91 25.73
N ARG A 260 44.07 -7.06 24.73
CA ARG A 260 44.56 -7.52 23.40
C ARG A 260 46.03 -7.96 23.38
N ARG A 261 46.86 -7.54 24.35
CA ARG A 261 48.28 -7.93 24.42
C ARG A 261 48.53 -9.33 25.02
N ASN A 262 47.54 -9.94 25.68
CA ASN A 262 47.70 -11.24 26.35
C ASN A 262 47.17 -12.45 25.56
N LEU A 263 46.73 -12.30 24.31
CA LEU A 263 46.15 -13.39 23.51
C LEU A 263 46.93 -13.70 22.22
N GLY A 264 48.13 -13.15 22.05
CA GLY A 264 48.94 -13.32 20.84
C GLY A 264 50.27 -14.03 21.10
N GLY A 265 50.26 -15.23 21.70
CA GLY A 265 51.49 -15.98 21.91
C GLY A 265 51.28 -17.42 22.32
N THR A 266 50.89 -18.27 21.36
CA THR A 266 51.23 -19.71 21.31
C THR A 266 51.07 -20.17 19.87
N ASP A 267 52.15 -20.11 19.09
CA ASP A 267 52.38 -20.99 17.94
C ASP A 267 53.81 -21.53 18.12
N GLU A 268 53.90 -22.79 18.53
CA GLU A 268 54.99 -23.73 18.24
C GLU A 268 54.33 -25.06 17.87
#